data_AF-A0A0N8WG86-F1
#
_entry.id   AF-A0A0N8WG86-F1
#
_cell.length_a   1.000
_cell.length_b   1.000
_cell.length_c   1.000
_cell.angle_alpha   90.00
_cell.angle_beta   90.00
_cell.angle_gamma   90.00
#
_symmetry.space_group_name_H-M   'P 1'
#
loop_
_entity.id
_entity.type
_entity.pdbx_description
1 polymer ?
#
loop_
_entity_poly.entity_id
_entity_poly.type
_entity_poly.pdbx_seq_one_letter_code
_entity_poly.pdbx_strand_id
1 'polypeptide(L)' 'MPLGAQGCAFLHGLVITGSFKVRVINFEKSAELKPLFAHENNFLDWYERWLDEVITGKLISNTPSWFGYAKKNRG' A
#
# COMPACT_ATOMS: atom_id res chain seq x y z
N MET A 1 -5.83 9.49 -6.67
CA MET A 1 -6.73 8.53 -7.34
C MET A 1 -6.80 7.27 -6.50
N PRO A 2 -7.98 6.76 -6.10
CA PRO A 2 -8.08 5.52 -5.31
C PRO A 2 -7.71 4.29 -6.15
N LEU A 3 -6.95 3.37 -5.56
CA LEU A 3 -6.53 2.09 -6.15
C LEU A 3 -7.27 0.89 -5.53
N GLY A 4 -7.63 0.99 -4.25
CA GLY A 4 -8.31 -0.09 -3.52
C GLY A 4 -8.54 0.25 -2.06
N ALA A 5 -9.31 -0.60 -1.37
CA ALA A 5 -9.60 -0.47 0.05
C ALA A 5 -8.94 -1.61 0.86
N GLN A 6 -8.49 -1.31 2.08
CA GLN A 6 -8.09 -2.31 3.07
C GLN A 6 -9.10 -2.26 4.22
N GLY A 7 -9.94 -3.28 4.27
CA GLY A 7 -11.08 -3.32 5.18
C GLY A 7 -12.00 -2.11 5.02
N CYS A 8 -12.64 -1.70 6.12
CA CYS A 8 -13.60 -0.61 6.09
C CYS A 8 -12.96 0.79 6.21
N ALA A 9 -11.77 0.89 6.81
CA ALA A 9 -11.21 2.17 7.26
C ALA A 9 -10.10 2.75 6.36
N PHE A 10 -9.39 1.91 5.58
CA PHE A 10 -8.20 2.33 4.85
C PHE A 10 -8.39 2.33 3.33
N LEU A 11 -7.73 3.28 2.66
CA LEU A 11 -7.67 3.41 1.21
C LEU A 11 -6.23 3.49 0.72
N HIS A 12 -6.00 2.82 -0.41
CA HIS A 12 -4.77 2.93 -1.19
C HIS A 12 -5.02 3.96 -2.27
N GLY A 13 -4.09 4.89 -2.45
CA GLY A 13 -4.15 5.92 -3.47
C GLY A 13 -2.87 6.03 -4.26
N LEU A 14 -3.01 6.43 -5.52
CA LEU A 14 -1.93 6.94 -6.35
C LEU A 14 -1.92 8.47 -6.27
N VAL A 15 -0.76 9.04 -5.94
CA VAL A 15 -0.53 10.47 -5.99
C VAL A 15 -0.32 10.89 -7.45
N ILE A 16 -1.18 11.79 -7.94
CA ILE A 16 -1.22 12.19 -9.35
C ILE A 16 -0.56 13.55 -9.64
N THR A 17 -0.29 14.34 -8.60
CA THR A 17 0.27 15.70 -8.69
C THR A 17 1.26 15.98 -7.55
N GLY A 18 2.09 17.02 -7.72
CA GLY A 18 3.06 17.45 -6.71
C GLY A 18 4.32 16.58 -6.62
N SER A 19 5.14 16.83 -5.60
CA SER A 19 6.48 16.25 -5.44
C SER A 19 6.49 14.74 -5.18
N PHE A 20 5.35 14.17 -4.80
CA PHE A 20 5.20 12.72 -4.55
C PHE A 20 4.43 12.03 -5.67
N LYS A 21 4.30 12.66 -6.85
CA LYS A 21 3.63 12.06 -8.02
C LYS A 21 4.17 10.65 -8.28
N VAL A 22 3.29 9.78 -8.77
CA VAL A 22 3.50 8.35 -9.05
C VAL A 22 3.72 7.44 -7.84
N ARG A 23 3.73 7.97 -6.62
CA ARG A 23 3.87 7.14 -5.41
C ARG A 23 2.53 6.63 -4.90
N VAL A 24 2.58 5.42 -4.34
CA VAL A 24 1.42 4.80 -3.68
C VAL A 24 1.39 5.21 -2.21
N ILE A 25 0.21 5.57 -1.71
CA ILE A 25 -0.03 6.02 -0.34
C ILE A 25 -1.20 5.23 0.27
N ASN A 26 -1.07 4.84 1.54
CA ASN A 26 -2.16 4.32 2.36
C ASN A 26 -2.60 5.40 3.34
N PHE A 27 -3.90 5.63 3.45
CA PHE A 27 -4.47 6.58 4.39
C PHE A 27 -5.82 6.11 4.91
N GLU A 28 -6.11 6.52 6.13
CA GLU A 28 -7.39 6.29 6.78
C GLU A 28 -8.43 7.31 6.26
N LYS A 29 -9.66 6.85 6.05
CA LYS A 29 -10.76 7.67 5.52
C LYS A 29 -11.11 8.90 6.39
N SER A 30 -11.03 8.79 7.71
CA SER A 30 -11.29 9.89 8.66
C SER A 30 -10.11 10.86 8.79
N ALA A 31 -8.94 10.51 8.25
CA ALA A 31 -7.72 11.32 8.29
C ALA A 31 -7.25 11.69 9.72
N GLU A 32 -7.57 10.86 10.71
CA GLU A 32 -7.06 10.99 12.07
C GLU A 32 -5.63 10.44 12.16
N LEU A 33 -5.31 9.47 11.30
CA LEU A 33 -3.98 8.89 11.17
C LEU A 33 -3.17 9.51 10.04
N LYS A 34 -1.86 9.67 10.28
CA LYS A 34 -0.92 10.15 9.27
C LYS A 34 -0.83 9.14 8.11
N PRO A 35 -0.96 9.59 6.85
CA PRO A 35 -0.76 8.74 5.68
C PRO A 35 0.65 8.13 5.62
N LEU A 36 0.74 6.91 5.11
CA LEU A 36 2.00 6.19 4.92
C LEU A 36 2.24 5.94 3.44
N PHE A 37 3.43 6.28 2.96
CA PHE A 37 3.85 5.89 1.62
C PHE A 37 4.23 4.41 1.58
N ALA A 38 3.97 3.77 0.45
CA ALA A 38 4.56 2.48 0.13
C ALA A 38 6.09 2.58 0.14
N HIS A 39 6.73 1.42 0.31
CA HIS A 39 8.19 1.33 0.28
C HIS A 39 8.76 1.78 -1.07
N GLU A 40 8.10 1.38 -2.16
CA GLU A 40 8.51 1.70 -3.52
C GLU A 40 8.25 3.17 -3.89
N ASN A 41 9.12 3.71 -4.75
CA ASN A 41 9.06 5.11 -5.16
C ASN A 41 8.18 5.36 -6.38
N ASN A 42 7.65 4.32 -7.01
CA ASN A 42 6.72 4.45 -8.12
C ASN A 42 5.67 3.33 -8.10
N PHE A 43 4.61 3.54 -8.87
CA PHE A 43 3.47 2.63 -8.94
C PHE A 43 3.80 1.26 -9.54
N LEU A 44 4.64 1.21 -10.57
CA LEU A 44 4.97 -0.03 -11.28
C LEU A 44 5.74 -0.98 -10.37
N ASP A 45 6.79 -0.50 -9.72
CA ASP A 45 7.58 -1.30 -8.75
C ASP A 45 6.69 -1.84 -7.62
N TRP A 46 5.77 -1.00 -7.10
CA TRP A 46 4.82 -1.41 -6.06
C TRP A 46 3.87 -2.50 -6.58
N TYR A 47 3.38 -2.35 -7.82
CA TYR A 47 2.44 -3.27 -8.45
C TYR A 47 3.10 -4.62 -8.75
N GLU A 48 4.32 -4.62 -9.28
CA GLU A 48 5.10 -5.84 -9.55
C GLU A 48 5.37 -6.62 -8.26
N ARG A 49 5.82 -5.95 -7.18
CA ARG A 49 5.98 -6.62 -5.88
C ARG A 49 4.66 -7.18 -5.37
N TRP A 50 3.58 -6.40 -5.43
CA TRP A 50 2.28 -6.88 -4.99
C TRP A 50 1.84 -8.12 -5.80
N LEU A 51 2.06 -8.10 -7.11
CA LEU A 51 1.74 -9.22 -8.01
C LEU A 51 2.57 -10.47 -7.66
N ASP A 52 3.87 -10.33 -7.40
CA ASP A 52 4.72 -11.42 -6.92
C ASP A 52 4.21 -12.00 -5.59
N GLU A 53 3.81 -11.15 -4.65
CA GLU A 53 3.29 -11.59 -3.35
C GLU A 53 1.92 -12.30 -3.47
N VAL A 54 1.10 -11.93 -4.46
CA VAL A 54 -0.14 -12.65 -4.80
C VAL A 54 0.17 -14.02 -5.40
N ILE A 55 1.04 -14.07 -6.42
CA ILE A 55 1.36 -15.31 -7.15
C ILE A 55 2.05 -16.33 -6.23
N THR A 56 2.94 -15.87 -5.35
CA THR A 56 3.61 -16.72 -4.35
C THR A 56 2.71 -17.17 -3.22
N GLY A 57 1.46 -16.68 -3.15
CA GLY A 57 0.50 -16.99 -2.09
C GLY A 57 0.81 -16.31 -0.76
N LYS A 58 1.80 -15.41 -0.70
CA LYS A 58 2.19 -14.70 0.53
C LYS A 58 1.08 -13.80 1.08
N LEU A 59 0.21 -13.27 0.21
CA LEU A 59 -0.97 -12.49 0.60
C LEU A 59 -2.21 -13.35 0.83
N ILE A 60 -2.16 -14.66 0.57
CA ILE A 60 -3.27 -15.59 0.78
C ILE A 60 -3.18 -16.10 2.23
N SER A 61 -3.71 -15.33 3.18
CA SER A 61 -3.77 -15.72 4.59
C SER A 61 -5.15 -15.50 5.20
N ASN A 62 -5.52 -16.36 6.15
CA ASN A 62 -6.75 -16.21 6.95
C ASN A 62 -6.62 -15.16 8.08
N THR A 63 -5.46 -14.52 8.19
CA THR A 63 -5.19 -13.40 9.10
C THR A 63 -5.05 -12.11 8.30
N PRO A 64 -5.20 -10.92 8.93
CA PRO A 64 -5.01 -9.64 8.23
C PRO A 64 -3.61 -9.58 7.61
N SER A 65 -3.55 -9.70 6.28
CA SER A 65 -2.29 -9.70 5.54
C SER A 65 -1.68 -8.30 5.52
N TRP A 66 -0.35 -8.23 5.46
CA TRP A 66 0.36 -6.97 5.24
C TRP A 66 0.14 -6.51 3.79
N PHE A 67 -0.16 -5.22 3.57
CA PHE A 67 -0.50 -4.66 2.25
C PHE A 67 0.66 -3.88 1.59
N GLY A 68 1.91 -4.08 1.98
CA GLY A 68 3.02 -3.33 1.37
C GLY A 68 3.49 -2.06 2.11
N TYR A 69 2.96 -1.77 3.32
CA TYR A 69 3.20 -0.50 4.03
C TYR A 69 3.98 -0.57 5.36
N ALA A 70 4.14 -1.73 5.98
CA ALA A 70 4.97 -1.90 7.18
C ALA A 70 6.45 -2.11 6.86
N LYS A 71 7.33 -1.36 7.54
CA LYS A 71 8.78 -1.58 7.50
C LYS A 71 9.09 -2.97 8.07
N LYS A 72 9.85 -3.77 7.32
CA LYS A 72 10.38 -5.05 7.81
C LYS A 72 11.43 -4.77 8.90
N ASN A 73 11.00 -4.54 10.13
CA ASN A 73 11.91 -4.64 11.27
C ASN A 73 12.15 -6.12 11.53
N ARG A 74 13.14 -6.70 10.85
CA ARG A 74 13.83 -7.90 11.35
C ARG A 74 14.83 -7.40 12.39
N GLY A 75 14.43 -7.45 13.66
CA GLY A 75 15.34 -7.64 14.78
C GLY A 75 15.56 -9.13 14.99
#